data_AF-A0A7C1B2I0-F1
#
_entry.id   AF-A0A7C1B2I0-F1
#
_cell.length_a   1.000
_cell.length_b   1.000
_cell.length_c   1.000
_cell.angle_alpha   90.00
_cell.angle_beta   90.00
_cell.angle_gamma   90.00
#
_symmetry.space_group_name_H-M   'P 1'
#
loop_
_entity.id
_entity.type
_entity.pdbx_description
1 polymer ?
#
loop_
_entity_poly.entity_id
_entity_poly.type
_entity_poly.pdbx_seq_one_letter_code
_entity_poly.pdbx_strand_id
1 'polypeptide(L)'
;MSIDMSGDIMDRKFRDKFKLVVLYLLKEEPLHGYAIMKKFEEIFKAPKPSSGLVYPTLFRLKHLNFIETVGEGKREKKIYRLTREGMNFLNKHEKELEEILKKLRIFAEISELGGKEIKDSFSLLMETYDELSEEQKKKISEVMRKYVGELRNIISGGE
;
A
#
# COMPACT_ATOMS: atom_id res chain seq x y z
N MET A 1 14.43 0.04 19.03
CA MET A 1 14.16 -0.01 17.57
C MET A 1 12.65 -0.05 17.43
N SER A 2 12.03 1.10 17.17
CA SER A 2 10.57 1.23 17.22
C SER A 2 9.96 0.58 15.99
N ILE A 3 9.37 -0.61 16.15
CA ILE A 3 8.47 -1.18 15.16
C ILE A 3 7.21 -0.33 15.22
N ASP A 4 6.92 0.38 14.14
CA ASP A 4 5.68 1.13 13.98
C ASP A 4 4.51 0.13 13.99
N MET A 5 3.76 0.14 15.09
CA MET A 5 2.62 -0.74 15.36
C MET A 5 1.38 -0.38 14.52
N SER A 6 1.41 0.70 13.72
CA SER A 6 0.29 1.06 12.85
C SER A 6 0.07 0.07 11.70
N GLY A 7 1.09 -0.72 11.34
CA GLY A 7 1.04 -1.55 10.13
C GLY A 7 0.84 -0.72 8.86
N ASP A 8 1.11 0.60 8.91
CA ASP A 8 0.91 1.48 7.77
C ASP A 8 2.01 1.21 6.73
N ILE A 9 1.69 0.39 5.72
CA ILE A 9 2.55 0.22 4.55
C ILE A 9 2.93 1.57 3.95
N MET A 10 2.05 2.57 4.07
CA MET A 10 2.23 3.89 3.51
C MET A 10 3.09 4.79 4.40
N ASP A 11 3.97 4.23 5.23
CA ASP A 11 4.91 4.95 6.07
C ASP A 11 5.79 5.94 5.27
N ARG A 12 6.56 6.76 5.99
CA ARG A 12 7.46 7.73 5.36
C ARG A 12 8.43 7.09 4.37
N LYS A 13 8.97 5.91 4.69
CA LYS A 13 9.96 5.21 3.84
C LYS A 13 9.33 4.74 2.53
N PHE A 14 8.09 4.25 2.59
CA PHE A 14 7.31 3.90 1.41
C PHE A 14 7.03 5.12 0.56
N ARG A 15 6.55 6.22 1.16
CA ARG A 15 6.27 7.47 0.43
C ARG A 15 7.48 7.99 -0.33
N ASP A 16 8.68 7.89 0.25
CA ASP A 16 9.94 8.28 -0.41
C ASP A 16 10.30 7.41 -1.62
N LYS A 17 9.90 6.14 -1.59
CA LYS A 17 10.14 5.14 -2.65
C LYS A 17 8.96 4.97 -3.62
N PHE A 18 7.80 5.55 -3.34
CA PHE A 18 6.57 5.40 -4.13
C PHE A 18 6.75 5.77 -5.61
N LYS A 19 7.65 6.72 -5.90
CA LYS A 19 8.07 7.08 -7.26
C LYS A 19 8.52 5.87 -8.10
N LEU A 20 9.23 4.90 -7.51
CA LEU A 20 9.69 3.69 -8.20
C LEU A 20 8.50 2.79 -8.55
N VAL A 21 7.52 2.69 -7.65
CA VAL A 21 6.29 1.91 -7.91
C VAL A 21 5.47 2.56 -9.03
N VAL A 22 5.35 3.89 -9.06
CA VAL A 22 4.65 4.60 -10.14
C VAL A 22 5.33 4.35 -11.49
N LEU A 23 6.66 4.45 -11.56
CA LEU A 23 7.42 4.17 -12.78
C LEU A 23 7.30 2.70 -13.21
N TYR A 24 7.32 1.76 -12.25
CA TYR A 24 7.08 0.34 -12.51
C TYR A 24 5.69 0.09 -13.12
N LEU A 25 4.63 0.71 -12.59
CA LEU A 25 3.28 0.56 -13.15
C LEU A 25 3.14 1.16 -14.55
N LEU A 26 3.85 2.26 -14.83
CA LEU A 26 3.88 2.95 -16.13
C LEU A 26 4.78 2.28 -17.16
N LYS A 27 5.66 1.36 -16.74
CA LYS A 27 6.49 0.54 -17.63
C LYS A 27 5.62 -0.41 -18.46
N GLU A 28 4.55 -0.93 -17.86
CA GLU A 28 3.65 -1.90 -18.50
C GLU A 28 2.73 -1.24 -19.53
N GLU A 29 2.15 -0.08 -19.19
CA GLU A 29 1.27 0.66 -20.09
C GLU A 29 1.15 2.14 -19.67
N PRO A 30 0.79 3.05 -20.60
CA PRO A 30 0.43 4.42 -20.24
C PRO A 30 -0.85 4.47 -19.39
N LEU A 31 -0.81 5.21 -18.27
CA LEU A 31 -1.92 5.26 -17.32
C LEU A 31 -2.26 6.71 -16.94
N HIS A 32 -3.53 6.97 -16.67
CA HIS A 32 -3.94 8.19 -15.97
C HIS A 32 -3.78 8.03 -14.44
N GLY A 33 -3.69 9.14 -13.70
CA GLY A 33 -3.42 9.11 -12.25
C GLY A 33 -4.36 8.20 -11.44
N TYR A 34 -5.66 8.23 -11.72
CA TYR A 34 -6.61 7.33 -11.05
C TYR A 34 -6.42 5.84 -11.39
N ALA A 35 -5.96 5.49 -12.59
CA ALA A 35 -5.72 4.11 -12.99
C ALA A 35 -4.47 3.57 -12.28
N ILE A 36 -3.45 4.42 -12.05
CA ILE A 36 -2.30 4.06 -11.21
C ILE A 36 -2.76 3.69 -9.81
N MET A 37 -3.67 4.46 -9.21
CA MET A 37 -4.22 4.13 -7.88
C MET A 37 -4.94 2.79 -7.86
N LYS A 38 -5.81 2.54 -8.85
CA LYS A 38 -6.56 1.28 -8.98
C LYS A 38 -5.63 0.09 -9.21
N LYS A 39 -4.71 0.22 -10.18
CA LYS A 39 -3.77 -0.85 -10.54
C LYS A 39 -2.83 -1.18 -9.37
N PHE A 40 -2.43 -0.19 -8.58
CA PHE A 40 -1.69 -0.42 -7.35
C PHE A 40 -2.49 -1.28 -6.36
N GLU A 41 -3.74 -0.90 -6.06
CA GLU A 41 -4.63 -1.64 -5.16
C GLU A 41 -4.88 -3.07 -5.65
N GLU A 42 -5.11 -3.24 -6.94
CA GLU A 42 -5.40 -4.54 -7.57
C GLU A 42 -4.20 -5.50 -7.53
N ILE A 43 -3.00 -5.02 -7.87
CA ILE A 43 -1.77 -5.82 -7.93
C ILE A 43 -1.26 -6.15 -6.53
N PHE A 44 -1.22 -5.17 -5.65
CA PHE A 44 -0.54 -5.31 -4.35
C PHE A 44 -1.50 -5.64 -3.21
N LYS A 45 -2.81 -5.76 -3.47
CA LYS A 45 -3.87 -5.95 -2.45
C LYS A 45 -3.71 -5.00 -1.26
N ALA A 46 -3.13 -3.83 -1.52
CA ALA A 46 -2.75 -2.85 -0.54
C ALA A 46 -3.74 -1.69 -0.58
N PRO A 47 -3.90 -0.93 0.53
CA PRO A 47 -4.75 0.25 0.55
C PRO A 47 -4.43 1.17 -0.63
N LYS A 48 -5.49 1.60 -1.32
CA LYS A 48 -5.37 2.49 -2.47
C LYS A 48 -4.60 3.76 -2.10
N PRO A 49 -3.53 4.13 -2.82
CA PRO A 49 -2.79 5.34 -2.53
C PRO A 49 -3.66 6.57 -2.79
N SER A 50 -3.57 7.56 -1.91
CA SER A 50 -4.38 8.76 -2.00
C SER A 50 -3.99 9.62 -3.20
N SER A 51 -4.93 10.45 -3.67
CA SER A 51 -4.66 11.49 -4.67
C SER A 51 -3.53 12.44 -4.24
N GLY A 52 -3.45 12.76 -2.95
CA GLY A 52 -2.40 13.57 -2.34
C GLY A 52 -1.00 12.96 -2.38
N LEU A 53 -0.88 11.64 -2.61
CA LEU A 53 0.42 10.99 -2.86
C LEU A 53 0.71 10.87 -4.35
N VAL A 54 -0.28 10.43 -5.14
CA VAL A 54 -0.08 10.10 -6.56
C VAL A 54 0.18 11.34 -7.41
N TYR A 55 -0.64 12.39 -7.31
CA TYR A 55 -0.51 13.53 -8.21
C TYR A 55 0.77 14.36 -7.97
N PRO A 56 1.19 14.64 -6.73
CA PRO A 56 2.50 15.26 -6.49
C PRO A 56 3.66 14.41 -7.00
N THR A 57 3.56 13.09 -6.88
CA THR A 57 4.58 12.16 -7.43
C THR A 57 4.65 12.26 -8.95
N LEU A 58 3.50 12.22 -9.64
CA LEU A 58 3.42 12.38 -11.09
C LEU A 58 3.97 13.75 -11.55
N PHE A 59 3.63 14.82 -10.84
CA PHE A 59 4.14 16.16 -11.12
C PHE A 59 5.68 16.18 -11.07
N ARG A 60 6.26 15.62 -10.01
CA ARG A 60 7.71 15.54 -9.83
C ARG A 60 8.39 14.68 -10.89
N LEU A 61 7.83 13.50 -11.21
CA LEU A 61 8.38 12.62 -12.23
C LEU A 61 8.34 13.26 -13.62
N LYS A 62 7.29 14.03 -13.93
CA LYS A 62 7.21 14.78 -15.17
C LYS A 62 8.25 15.90 -15.24
N HIS A 63 8.43 16.66 -14.16
CA HIS A 63 9.46 17.70 -14.07
C HIS A 63 10.89 17.15 -14.24
N LEU A 64 11.12 15.90 -13.83
CA LEU A 64 12.40 15.19 -14.00
C LEU A 64 12.54 14.52 -15.38
N ASN A 65 11.58 14.70 -16.29
CA ASN A 65 11.51 14.04 -17.59
C ASN A 65 11.48 12.50 -17.52
N PHE A 66 11.07 11.91 -16.39
CA PHE A 66 10.95 10.46 -16.25
C PHE A 66 9.62 9.93 -16.79
N ILE A 67 8.62 10.80 -16.88
CA ILE A 67 7.34 10.52 -17.54
C ILE A 67 6.94 11.71 -18.40
N GLU A 68 6.10 11.46 -19.40
CA GLU A 68 5.53 12.49 -20.27
C GLU A 68 4.01 12.34 -20.36
N THR A 69 3.32 13.39 -20.82
CA THR A 69 1.88 13.33 -21.09
C THR A 69 1.68 12.98 -22.56
N VAL A 70 0.99 11.87 -22.84
CA VAL A 70 0.79 11.37 -24.22
C VAL A 70 -0.62 11.56 -24.76
N GLY A 71 -1.51 12.14 -23.95
CA GLY A 71 -2.87 12.46 -24.37
C GLY A 71 -3.76 12.85 -23.20
N GLU A 72 -4.99 13.22 -23.55
CA GLU A 72 -6.08 13.46 -22.62
C GLU A 72 -7.10 12.35 -22.80
N GLY A 73 -7.27 11.52 -21.77
CA GLY A 73 -8.35 10.53 -21.73
C GLY A 73 -9.71 11.21 -21.58
N LYS A 74 -10.79 10.41 -21.53
CA LYS A 74 -12.15 10.92 -21.30
C LYS A 74 -12.18 11.86 -20.08
N ARG A 75 -12.79 13.04 -20.23
CA ARG A 75 -12.88 14.13 -19.23
C ARG A 75 -11.53 14.81 -18.90
N GLU A 76 -10.70 15.11 -19.92
CA GLU A 76 -9.43 15.88 -19.79
C GLU A 76 -8.40 15.25 -18.83
N LYS A 77 -8.49 13.93 -18.61
CA LYS A 77 -7.57 13.23 -17.69
C LYS A 77 -6.25 12.94 -18.39
N LYS A 78 -5.17 13.60 -17.97
CA LYS A 78 -3.82 13.37 -18.50
C LYS A 78 -3.41 11.90 -18.39
N ILE A 79 -3.01 11.33 -19.51
CA ILE A 79 -2.39 10.00 -19.60
C ILE A 79 -0.88 10.18 -19.55
N TYR A 80 -0.22 9.45 -18.65
CA TYR A 80 1.22 9.49 -18.45
C TYR A 80 1.87 8.27 -19.08
N ARG A 81 3.04 8.44 -19.69
CA ARG A 81 3.87 7.36 -20.24
C ARG A 81 5.29 7.46 -19.69
N LEU A 82 5.94 6.32 -19.45
CA LEU A 82 7.34 6.23 -19.07
C LEU A 82 8.25 6.68 -20.23
N THR A 83 9.25 7.52 -19.97
CA THR A 83 10.27 7.94 -20.94
C THR A 83 11.50 7.02 -20.91
N ARG A 84 12.45 7.20 -21.84
CA ARG A 84 13.72 6.48 -21.82
C ARG A 84 14.54 6.81 -20.56
N GLU A 85 14.53 8.07 -20.15
CA GLU A 85 15.18 8.58 -18.95
C GLU A 85 14.56 7.96 -17.69
N GLY A 86 13.23 7.85 -17.64
CA GLY A 86 12.51 7.18 -16.56
C GLY A 86 12.84 5.69 -16.48
N MET A 87 12.94 5.00 -17.63
CA MET A 87 13.35 3.60 -17.69
C MET A 87 14.79 3.41 -17.20
N ASN A 88 15.72 4.29 -17.62
CA ASN A 88 17.10 4.26 -17.15
C ASN A 88 17.19 4.52 -15.64
N PHE A 89 16.39 5.44 -15.11
CA PHE A 89 16.29 5.67 -13.67
C PHE A 89 15.78 4.41 -12.95
N LEU A 90 14.72 3.79 -13.46
CA LEU A 90 14.15 2.58 -12.86
C LEU A 90 15.18 1.44 -12.80
N ASN A 91 15.92 1.21 -13.89
CA ASN A 91 16.98 0.19 -13.96
C ASN A 91 18.13 0.47 -12.97
N LYS A 92 18.52 1.74 -12.79
CA LYS A 92 19.56 2.11 -11.80
C LYS A 92 19.13 1.85 -10.35
N HIS A 93 17.82 1.86 -10.10
CA HIS A 93 17.23 1.65 -8.77
C HIS A 93 16.53 0.29 -8.64
N GLU A 94 16.93 -0.71 -9.43
CA GLU A 94 16.31 -2.05 -9.46
C GLU A 94 16.26 -2.70 -8.07
N LYS A 95 17.37 -2.68 -7.32
CA LYS A 95 17.41 -3.24 -5.96
C LYS A 95 16.41 -2.58 -5.01
N GLU A 96 16.31 -1.25 -5.07
CA GLU A 96 15.35 -0.52 -4.23
C GLU A 96 13.90 -0.82 -4.63
N LEU A 97 13.65 -1.01 -5.94
CA LEU A 97 12.36 -1.42 -6.47
C LEU A 97 12.01 -2.84 -6.01
N GLU A 98 12.93 -3.80 -6.11
CA GLU A 98 12.72 -5.17 -5.63
C GLU A 98 12.38 -5.21 -4.14
N GLU A 99 13.08 -4.42 -3.30
CA GLU A 99 12.79 -4.33 -1.88
C GLU A 99 11.37 -3.84 -1.59
N ILE A 100 10.91 -2.78 -2.27
CA ILE A 100 9.57 -2.24 -2.04
C ILE A 100 8.49 -3.18 -2.59
N LEU A 101 8.72 -3.80 -3.75
CA LEU A 101 7.80 -4.79 -4.31
C LEU A 101 7.69 -6.04 -3.43
N LYS A 102 8.80 -6.49 -2.83
CA LYS A 102 8.79 -7.60 -1.87
C LYS A 102 7.94 -7.27 -0.65
N LYS A 103 8.08 -6.07 -0.09
CA LYS A 103 7.26 -5.63 1.05
C LYS A 103 5.78 -5.56 0.70
N LEU A 104 5.45 -5.04 -0.48
CA LEU A 104 4.07 -5.00 -0.96
C LEU A 104 3.48 -6.41 -1.14
N ARG A 105 4.27 -7.37 -1.63
CA ARG A 105 3.85 -8.76 -1.75
C ARG A 105 3.59 -9.41 -0.39
N ILE A 106 4.51 -9.25 0.57
CA ILE A 106 4.32 -9.76 1.93
C ILE A 106 3.05 -9.19 2.54
N PHE A 107 2.78 -7.89 2.34
CA PHE A 107 1.54 -7.31 2.82
C PHE A 107 0.31 -7.94 2.15
N ALA A 108 0.33 -8.12 0.83
CA ALA A 108 -0.76 -8.78 0.10
C ALA A 108 -1.06 -10.16 0.69
N GLU A 109 -0.01 -10.96 0.90
CA GLU A 109 -0.12 -12.29 1.50
C GLU A 109 -0.69 -12.22 2.93
N ILE A 110 -0.22 -11.31 3.79
CA ILE A 110 -0.77 -11.11 5.14
C ILE A 110 -2.25 -10.70 5.08
N SER A 111 -2.61 -9.83 4.13
CA SER A 111 -4.00 -9.41 3.94
C SER A 111 -4.90 -10.59 3.57
N GLU A 112 -4.40 -11.55 2.80
CA GLU A 112 -5.13 -12.77 2.40
C GLU A 112 -5.15 -13.84 3.50
N LEU A 113 -4.16 -13.87 4.40
CA LEU A 113 -4.08 -14.81 5.54
C LEU A 113 -5.09 -14.53 6.66
N GLY A 114 -5.96 -13.52 6.53
CA GLY A 114 -6.89 -13.08 7.58
C GLY A 114 -6.70 -11.64 8.01
N GLY A 115 -5.68 -10.93 7.49
CA GLY A 115 -5.42 -9.54 7.83
C GLY A 115 -6.58 -8.59 7.48
N LYS A 116 -7.30 -8.89 6.40
CA LYS A 116 -8.48 -8.12 5.99
C LYS A 116 -9.62 -8.27 7.00
N GLU A 117 -9.92 -9.50 7.40
CA GLU A 117 -10.97 -9.84 8.38
C GLU A 117 -10.68 -9.22 9.74
N ILE A 118 -9.40 -9.20 10.15
CA ILE A 118 -8.95 -8.51 11.36
C ILE A 118 -9.22 -7.00 11.26
N LYS A 119 -8.83 -6.37 10.15
CA LYS A 119 -9.05 -4.93 9.94
C LYS A 119 -10.54 -4.56 9.93
N ASP A 120 -11.35 -5.34 9.22
CA ASP A 120 -12.79 -5.10 9.11
C ASP A 120 -13.46 -5.26 10.49
N SER A 121 -13.10 -6.32 11.23
CA SER A 121 -13.59 -6.55 12.60
C SER A 121 -13.15 -5.44 13.57
N PHE A 122 -11.91 -4.98 13.45
CA PHE A 122 -11.40 -3.87 14.26
C PHE A 122 -12.09 -2.54 13.94
N SER A 123 -12.38 -2.29 12.65
CA SER A 123 -13.11 -1.09 12.24
C SER A 123 -14.52 -1.08 12.82
N LEU A 124 -15.23 -2.20 12.73
CA LEU A 124 -16.56 -2.37 13.34
C LEU A 124 -16.52 -2.19 14.86
N LEU A 125 -15.48 -2.73 15.52
CA LEU A 125 -15.29 -2.54 16.96
C LEU A 125 -15.15 -1.06 17.32
N MET A 126 -14.39 -0.29 16.55
CA MET A 126 -14.21 1.15 16.80
C MET A 126 -15.51 1.94 16.57
N GLU A 127 -16.27 1.59 15.54
CA GLU A 127 -17.56 2.23 15.23
C GLU A 127 -18.62 1.97 16.30
N THR A 128 -18.60 0.79 16.91
CA THR A 128 -19.62 0.34 17.88
C THR A 128 -19.17 0.44 19.34
N TYR A 129 -17.97 0.96 19.61
CA TYR A 129 -17.33 0.87 20.91
C TYR A 129 -18.17 1.44 22.06
N ASP A 130 -18.79 2.61 21.84
CA ASP A 130 -19.60 3.32 22.83
C ASP A 130 -20.92 2.58 23.15
N GLU A 131 -21.37 1.68 22.28
CA GLU A 131 -22.59 0.88 22.43
C GLU A 131 -22.34 -0.43 23.19
N LEU A 132 -21.07 -0.78 23.43
CA LEU A 132 -20.72 -2.05 24.08
C LEU A 132 -20.93 -2.00 25.59
N SER A 133 -21.59 -3.04 26.11
CA SER A 133 -21.62 -3.31 27.55
C SER A 133 -20.24 -3.71 28.07
N GLU A 134 -20.02 -3.53 29.37
CA GLU A 134 -18.78 -3.95 30.04
C GLU A 134 -18.51 -5.46 29.90
N GLU A 135 -19.57 -6.28 29.87
CA GLU A 135 -19.45 -7.73 29.65
C GLU A 135 -18.97 -8.05 28.22
N GLN A 136 -19.46 -7.34 27.21
CA GLN A 136 -18.97 -7.48 25.83
C GLN A 136 -17.50 -7.06 25.72
N LYS A 137 -17.12 -5.92 26.32
CA LYS A 137 -15.73 -5.44 26.34
C LYS A 137 -14.78 -6.45 26.99
N LYS A 138 -15.21 -7.09 28.09
CA LYS A 138 -14.44 -8.14 28.76
C LYS A 138 -14.21 -9.35 27.85
N LYS A 139 -15.27 -9.85 27.19
CA LYS A 139 -15.16 -10.96 26.23
C LYS A 139 -14.24 -10.63 25.05
N ILE A 140 -14.35 -9.43 24.49
CA ILE A 140 -13.45 -8.96 23.42
C ILE A 140 -12.00 -8.98 23.90
N SER A 141 -11.74 -8.49 25.11
CA SER A 141 -10.40 -8.48 25.70
C SER A 141 -9.81 -9.90 25.88
N GLU A 142 -10.63 -10.87 26.30
CA GLU A 142 -10.22 -12.28 26.42
C GLU A 142 -9.87 -12.89 25.05
N VAL A 143 -10.71 -12.67 24.03
CA VAL A 143 -10.47 -13.15 22.67
C VAL A 143 -9.20 -12.54 22.09
N MET A 144 -9.01 -11.22 22.21
CA MET A 144 -7.82 -10.54 21.71
C MET A 144 -6.54 -11.07 22.36
N ARG A 145 -6.54 -11.30 23.69
CA ARG A 145 -5.38 -11.84 24.39
C ARG A 145 -5.02 -13.25 23.91
N LYS A 146 -6.03 -14.13 23.76
CA LYS A 146 -5.84 -15.49 23.25
C LYS A 146 -5.24 -15.46 21.84
N TYR A 147 -5.85 -14.69 20.94
CA TYR A 147 -5.38 -14.54 19.56
C TYR A 147 -3.93 -14.04 19.48
N VAL A 148 -3.58 -12.99 20.24
CA VAL A 148 -2.22 -12.46 20.26
C VAL A 148 -1.21 -13.50 20.79
N GLY A 149 -1.60 -14.30 21.78
CA GLY A 149 -0.79 -15.39 22.30
C GLY A 149 -0.50 -16.45 21.25
N GLU A 150 -1.54 -16.95 20.59
CA GLU A 150 -1.45 -17.96 19.53
C GLU A 150 -0.61 -17.44 18.35
N LEU A 151 -0.88 -16.22 17.87
CA LEU A 151 -0.14 -15.62 16.77
C LEU A 151 1.35 -15.48 17.09
N ARG A 152 1.70 -15.05 18.30
CA ARG A 152 3.11 -14.94 18.73
C ARG A 152 3.80 -16.29 18.82
N ASN A 153 3.10 -17.33 19.26
CA ASN A 153 3.63 -18.70 19.30
C ASN A 153 4.00 -19.17 17.90
N ILE A 154 3.08 -19.04 16.94
CA ILE A 154 3.28 -19.44 15.54
C ILE A 154 4.45 -18.67 14.91
N ILE A 155 4.49 -17.34 15.06
CA ILE A 155 5.56 -16.50 14.49
C ILE A 155 6.94 -16.85 15.08
N SER A 156 6.98 -17.26 16.35
CA SER A 156 8.22 -17.63 17.04
C SER A 156 8.65 -19.08 16.77
N GLY A 157 7.90 -19.82 15.94
CA GLY A 157 8.19 -21.21 15.59
C GLY A 157 7.72 -22.24 16.61
N GLY A 158 6.77 -21.88 17.48
CA GLY A 158 6.07 -22.85 18.32
C GLY A 158 5.01 -23.62 17.51
N GLU A 159 4.87 -24.91 17.81
CA GLU A 159 3.76 -25.77 17.31
C GLU A 159 2.40 -25.25 17.77
#